data_AF-A0A3Q9Q4Z1-F1
#
_entry.id   AF-A0A3Q9Q4Z1-F1
#
_cell.length_a   1.000
_cell.length_b   1.000
_cell.length_c   1.000
_cell.angle_alpha   90.00
_cell.angle_beta   90.00
_cell.angle_gamma   90.00
#
_symmetry.space_group_name_H-M   'P 1'
#
loop_
_entity.id
_entity.type
_entity.pdbx_description
1 polymer ?
#
loop_
_entity_poly.entity_id
_entity_poly.type
_entity_poly.pdbx_seq_one_letter_code
_entity_poly.pdbx_strand_id
1 'polypeptide(L)'
;MAIHASSRRVLLCVLLTMSGAVAAQSATTTRSSTSLQPITTPTPVQPTVTPPRALQPAPAAAPVPSQLGQRPVAPSIPTHGPAQTPVAPAGSQVAPTKPMVYDRNGRLLQGMQPAGANRVLDTKTGRYYDAVPAGDGMRVVR
;
A
#
# COMPACT_ATOMS: atom_id res chain seq x y z
N MET A 1 7.81 49.33 -63.47
CA MET A 1 7.19 48.33 -62.57
C MET A 1 8.30 47.59 -61.81
N ALA A 2 8.78 48.09 -60.65
CA ALA A 2 9.77 47.37 -59.83
C ALA A 2 9.89 47.88 -58.37
N ILE A 3 8.80 48.26 -57.70
CA ILE A 3 8.86 48.86 -56.33
C ILE A 3 8.29 47.93 -55.24
N HIS A 4 7.76 46.75 -55.59
CA HIS A 4 7.03 45.87 -54.65
C HIS A 4 7.89 44.91 -53.82
N ALA A 5 9.18 44.72 -54.15
CA ALA A 5 10.01 43.69 -53.50
C ALA A 5 10.56 44.12 -52.13
N SER A 6 10.72 45.42 -51.88
CA SER A 6 11.40 45.94 -50.68
C SER A 6 10.49 45.95 -49.44
N SER A 7 9.22 46.32 -49.60
CA SER A 7 8.24 46.40 -48.51
C SER A 7 7.90 45.03 -47.89
N ARG A 8 7.98 43.95 -48.67
CA ARG A 8 7.72 42.58 -48.19
C ARG A 8 8.83 42.05 -47.28
N ARG A 9 10.09 42.48 -47.48
CA ARG A 9 11.22 42.09 -46.63
C ARG A 9 11.22 42.82 -45.30
N VAL A 10 10.84 44.10 -45.28
CA VAL A 10 10.75 44.88 -44.04
C VAL A 10 9.66 44.33 -43.12
N LEU A 11 8.51 43.94 -43.67
CA LEU A 11 7.41 43.33 -42.90
C LEU A 11 7.81 42.01 -42.22
N LEU A 12 8.62 41.19 -42.91
CA LEU A 12 9.09 39.90 -42.41
C LEU A 12 10.12 40.04 -41.27
N CYS A 13 10.98 41.07 -41.34
CA CYS A 13 11.93 41.36 -40.27
C CYS A 13 11.25 41.87 -38.99
N VAL A 14 10.16 42.63 -39.09
CA VAL A 14 9.42 43.11 -37.91
C VAL A 14 8.70 41.97 -37.18
N LEU A 15 8.24 40.94 -37.89
CA LEU A 15 7.54 39.81 -37.28
C LEU A 15 8.46 38.86 -36.49
N LEU A 16 9.76 38.79 -36.82
CA LEU A 16 10.69 37.88 -36.14
C LEU A 16 11.12 38.36 -34.74
N THR A 17 11.05 39.66 -34.46
CA THR A 17 11.58 40.25 -33.21
C THR A 17 10.63 40.16 -32.02
N MET A 18 9.41 39.63 -32.20
CA MET A 18 8.41 39.44 -31.14
C MET A 18 8.49 38.08 -30.43
N SER A 19 9.53 37.28 -30.69
CA SER A 19 9.73 35.98 -30.05
C SER A 19 10.47 36.17 -28.72
N GLY A 20 9.69 36.27 -27.64
CA GLY A 20 10.10 36.76 -26.33
C GLY A 20 11.22 36.01 -25.61
N ALA A 21 11.96 36.78 -24.81
CA ALA A 21 12.85 36.28 -23.77
C ALA A 21 12.02 35.88 -22.53
N VAL A 22 12.00 34.60 -22.20
CA VAL A 22 11.43 34.09 -20.95
C VAL A 22 12.57 33.90 -19.96
N ALA A 23 12.59 34.71 -18.90
CA ALA A 23 13.61 34.64 -17.85
C ALA A 23 13.46 33.36 -17.01
N ALA A 24 14.54 32.58 -16.92
CA ALA A 24 14.64 31.39 -16.09
C ALA A 24 14.64 31.77 -14.61
N GLN A 25 13.59 31.39 -13.87
CA GLN A 25 13.50 31.55 -12.42
C GLN A 25 14.16 30.35 -11.75
N SER A 26 15.31 30.56 -11.12
CA SER A 26 15.95 29.56 -10.26
C SER A 26 15.24 29.51 -8.90
N ALA A 27 14.50 28.44 -8.63
CA ALA A 27 13.89 28.21 -7.33
C ALA A 27 14.88 27.46 -6.42
N THR A 28 15.49 28.18 -5.48
CA THR A 28 16.22 27.59 -4.34
C THR A 28 15.20 27.01 -3.37
N THR A 29 15.11 25.68 -3.26
CA THR A 29 14.23 25.02 -2.29
C THR A 29 15.03 24.50 -1.08
N THR A 30 14.56 24.96 0.07
CA THR A 30 14.97 24.68 1.45
C THR A 30 15.04 23.19 1.80
N ARG A 31 16.16 22.76 2.41
CA ARG A 31 16.37 21.41 2.94
C ARG A 31 15.61 21.25 4.27
N SER A 32 14.67 20.31 4.35
CA SER A 32 14.13 19.82 5.63
C SER A 32 14.94 18.62 6.10
N SER A 33 15.42 18.68 7.34
CA SER A 33 16.09 17.57 8.01
C SER A 33 15.12 16.92 8.99
N THR A 34 14.78 15.66 8.75
CA THR A 34 14.00 14.83 9.69
C THR A 34 14.93 14.30 10.77
N SER A 35 14.66 14.64 12.02
CA SER A 35 15.30 14.00 13.18
C SER A 35 14.59 12.68 13.50
N LEU A 36 15.34 11.60 13.66
CA LEU A 36 14.83 10.28 14.02
C LEU A 36 14.94 10.08 15.53
N GLN A 37 13.89 9.54 16.15
CA GLN A 37 13.93 9.16 17.58
C GLN A 37 14.69 7.84 17.76
N PRO A 38 15.51 7.70 18.80
CA PRO A 38 16.19 6.44 19.10
C PRO A 38 15.17 5.34 19.45
N ILE A 39 15.31 4.19 18.79
CA ILE A 39 14.55 2.98 19.10
C ILE A 39 15.17 2.32 20.32
N THR A 40 14.38 2.09 21.37
CA THR A 40 14.81 1.30 22.52
C THR A 40 14.64 -0.18 22.22
N THR A 41 15.75 -0.92 22.21
CA THR A 41 15.76 -2.38 22.07
C THR A 41 15.15 -3.00 23.33
N PRO A 42 14.08 -3.81 23.23
CA PRO A 42 13.54 -4.50 24.39
C PRO A 42 14.53 -5.55 24.90
N THR A 43 14.77 -5.55 26.21
CA THR A 43 15.68 -6.49 26.88
C THR A 43 15.18 -7.92 26.71
N PRO A 44 16.05 -8.90 26.38
CA PRO A 44 15.65 -10.31 26.31
C PRO A 44 15.14 -10.79 27.66
N VAL A 45 13.93 -11.38 27.68
CA VAL A 45 13.39 -12.02 28.89
C VAL A 45 13.96 -13.43 29.01
N GLN A 46 14.60 -13.70 30.14
CA GLN A 46 15.12 -15.03 30.46
C GLN A 46 13.96 -15.93 30.90
N PRO A 47 13.83 -17.16 30.37
CA PRO A 47 12.78 -18.07 30.81
C PRO A 47 12.99 -18.48 32.26
N THR A 48 11.99 -18.24 33.10
CA THR A 48 11.96 -18.71 34.47
C THR A 48 11.90 -20.24 34.48
N VAL A 49 12.92 -20.88 35.04
CA VAL A 49 12.94 -22.34 35.23
C VAL A 49 12.14 -22.68 36.48
N THR A 50 11.04 -23.40 36.30
CA THR A 50 10.18 -23.87 37.39
C THR A 50 10.89 -24.99 38.16
N PRO A 51 10.83 -25.01 39.51
CA PRO A 51 11.41 -26.10 40.29
C PRO A 51 10.74 -27.45 39.99
N PRO A 52 11.48 -28.57 40.13
CA PRO A 52 10.94 -29.90 39.88
C PRO A 52 9.80 -30.23 40.85
N ARG A 53 8.72 -30.78 40.30
CA ARG A 53 7.52 -31.18 41.04
C ARG A 53 7.84 -32.36 41.95
N ALA A 54 7.55 -32.23 43.24
CA ALA A 54 7.60 -33.36 44.16
C ALA A 54 6.69 -34.50 43.68
N LEU A 55 7.20 -35.73 43.70
CA LEU A 55 6.46 -36.94 43.34
C LEU A 55 5.33 -37.16 44.36
N GLN A 56 4.09 -36.99 43.91
CA GLN A 56 2.91 -37.37 44.70
C GLN A 56 2.81 -38.91 44.74
N PRO A 57 2.53 -39.51 45.91
CA PRO A 57 2.23 -40.94 46.02
C PRO A 57 1.07 -41.30 45.08
N ALA A 58 1.17 -42.46 44.42
CA ALA A 58 0.13 -42.97 43.55
C ALA A 58 -1.19 -43.12 44.32
N PRO A 59 -2.32 -42.58 43.82
CA PRO A 59 -3.62 -42.81 44.42
C PRO A 59 -3.93 -44.30 44.43
N ALA A 60 -4.35 -44.84 45.58
CA ALA A 60 -4.88 -46.19 45.63
C ALA A 60 -6.07 -46.30 44.66
N ALA A 61 -6.04 -47.30 43.77
CA ALA A 61 -7.03 -47.47 42.72
C ALA A 61 -8.41 -47.67 43.34
N ALA A 62 -9.31 -46.70 43.15
CA ALA A 62 -10.71 -46.86 43.49
C ALA A 62 -11.33 -47.94 42.59
N PRO A 63 -12.31 -48.74 43.08
CA PRO A 63 -13.00 -49.74 42.28
C PRO A 63 -13.63 -49.09 41.04
N VAL A 64 -13.40 -49.69 39.86
CA VAL A 64 -13.97 -49.24 38.59
C VAL A 64 -15.47 -49.59 38.58
N PRO A 65 -16.38 -48.60 38.52
CA PRO A 65 -17.81 -48.89 38.54
C PRO A 65 -18.22 -49.66 37.28
N SER A 66 -18.78 -50.87 37.47
CA SER A 66 -19.11 -51.79 36.37
C SER A 66 -20.59 -51.74 35.96
N GLN A 67 -21.42 -51.02 36.71
CA GLN A 67 -22.85 -50.88 36.43
C GLN A 67 -23.19 -49.48 35.92
N LEU A 68 -24.12 -49.42 34.96
CA LEU A 68 -24.52 -48.18 34.29
C LEU A 68 -24.96 -47.08 35.27
N GLY A 69 -25.61 -47.45 36.39
CA GLY A 69 -26.05 -46.53 37.44
C GLY A 69 -24.97 -46.06 38.41
N GLN A 70 -23.76 -46.61 38.35
CA GLN A 70 -22.63 -46.21 39.18
C GLN A 70 -21.70 -45.22 38.47
N ARG A 71 -21.97 -44.89 37.19
CA ARG A 71 -21.19 -43.90 36.45
C ARG A 71 -21.55 -42.50 36.94
N PRO A 72 -20.56 -41.68 37.35
CA PRO A 72 -20.82 -40.28 37.68
C PRO A 72 -21.47 -39.55 36.50
N VAL A 73 -22.55 -38.83 36.76
CA VAL A 73 -23.21 -37.98 35.77
C VAL A 73 -22.26 -36.83 35.45
N ALA A 74 -21.87 -36.70 34.19
CA ALA A 74 -20.99 -35.61 33.76
C ALA A 74 -21.70 -34.27 33.98
N PRO A 75 -21.04 -33.27 34.60
CA PRO A 75 -21.61 -31.94 34.73
C PRO A 75 -21.84 -31.35 33.34
N SER A 76 -22.96 -30.67 33.15
CA SER A 76 -23.26 -29.96 31.90
C SER A 76 -22.29 -28.79 31.74
N ILE A 77 -21.64 -28.72 30.59
CA ILE A 77 -20.80 -27.56 30.23
C ILE A 77 -21.76 -26.39 29.94
N PRO A 78 -21.56 -25.20 30.55
CA PRO A 78 -22.34 -24.03 30.20
C PRO A 78 -22.07 -23.67 28.73
N THR A 79 -23.11 -23.78 27.91
CA THR A 79 -23.06 -23.34 26.51
C THR A 79 -23.03 -21.82 26.49
N HIS A 80 -21.83 -21.26 26.34
CA HIS A 80 -21.70 -19.85 25.96
C HIS A 80 -22.17 -19.74 24.50
N GLY A 81 -23.00 -18.74 24.22
CA GLY A 81 -23.55 -18.50 22.90
C GLY A 81 -22.48 -18.27 21.82
N PRO A 82 -22.89 -17.93 20.59
CA PRO A 82 -21.97 -17.73 19.48
C PRO A 82 -20.81 -16.79 19.87
N ALA A 83 -19.59 -17.18 19.54
CA ALA A 83 -18.43 -16.33 19.74
C ALA A 83 -18.65 -14.99 19.02
N GLN A 84 -18.49 -13.88 19.73
CA GLN A 84 -18.61 -12.56 19.11
C GLN A 84 -17.39 -12.30 18.24
N THR A 85 -17.63 -12.00 16.96
CA THR A 85 -16.57 -11.57 16.04
C THR A 85 -16.07 -10.19 16.46
N PRO A 86 -14.76 -10.00 16.69
CA PRO A 86 -14.21 -8.68 16.99
C PRO A 86 -14.51 -7.70 15.85
N VAL A 87 -15.16 -6.58 16.18
CA VAL A 87 -15.37 -5.49 15.23
C VAL A 87 -14.08 -4.68 15.13
N ALA A 88 -13.58 -4.46 13.92
CA ALA A 88 -12.40 -3.63 13.71
C ALA A 88 -12.64 -2.21 14.30
N PRO A 89 -11.64 -1.61 14.97
CA PRO A 89 -11.78 -0.28 15.54
C PRO A 89 -12.27 0.74 14.51
N ALA A 90 -13.19 1.63 14.91
CA ALA A 90 -13.66 2.72 14.07
C ALA A 90 -12.46 3.54 13.56
N GLY A 91 -12.31 3.63 12.23
CA GLY A 91 -11.15 4.27 11.58
C GLY A 91 -10.11 3.29 11.00
N SER A 92 -10.30 1.97 11.17
CA SER A 92 -9.50 0.95 10.47
C SER A 92 -9.92 0.83 9.00
N GLN A 93 -9.82 1.92 8.26
CA GLN A 93 -10.01 1.92 6.80
C GLN A 93 -8.63 1.83 6.17
N VAL A 94 -8.32 0.68 5.58
CA VAL A 94 -7.14 0.56 4.72
C VAL A 94 -7.44 1.38 3.48
N ALA A 95 -6.65 2.43 3.23
CA ALA A 95 -6.82 3.27 2.06
C ALA A 95 -6.76 2.39 0.79
N PRO A 96 -7.69 2.54 -0.16
CA PRO A 96 -7.64 1.79 -1.40
C PRO A 96 -6.31 2.11 -2.11
N THR A 97 -5.47 1.10 -2.31
CA THR A 97 -4.21 1.26 -3.03
C THR A 97 -4.51 1.73 -4.44
N LYS A 98 -3.95 2.88 -4.83
CA LYS A 98 -4.08 3.39 -6.20
C LYS A 98 -3.50 2.36 -7.16
N PRO A 99 -4.22 1.95 -8.23
CA PRO A 99 -3.71 0.90 -9.10
C PRO A 99 -2.47 1.39 -9.86
N MET A 100 -1.44 0.56 -9.88
CA MET A 100 -0.13 0.89 -10.44
C MET A 100 -0.14 0.75 -11.97
N VAL A 101 0.70 1.52 -12.66
CA VAL A 101 0.82 1.41 -14.12
C VAL A 101 2.28 1.18 -14.49
N TYR A 102 2.54 0.15 -15.27
CA TYR A 102 3.86 -0.31 -15.65
C TYR A 102 4.11 -0.09 -17.15
N ASP A 103 5.38 0.09 -17.52
CA ASP A 103 5.83 -0.01 -18.90
C ASP A 103 5.91 -1.47 -19.36
N ARG A 104 6.24 -1.68 -20.64
CA ARG A 104 6.38 -3.04 -21.21
C ARG A 104 7.44 -3.89 -20.50
N ASN A 105 8.45 -3.27 -19.88
CA ASN A 105 9.53 -3.91 -19.16
C ASN A 105 9.21 -4.16 -17.67
N GLY A 106 8.01 -3.80 -17.21
CA GLY A 106 7.59 -3.94 -15.81
C GLY A 106 8.03 -2.79 -14.90
N ARG A 107 8.54 -1.68 -15.44
CA ARG A 107 8.91 -0.51 -14.65
C ARG A 107 7.69 0.36 -14.37
N LEU A 108 7.55 0.83 -13.13
CA LEU A 108 6.46 1.73 -12.75
C LEU A 108 6.54 3.06 -13.51
N LEU A 109 5.45 3.42 -14.20
CA LEU A 109 5.26 4.68 -14.89
C LEU A 109 4.58 5.71 -13.98
N GLN A 110 5.38 6.64 -13.48
CA GLN A 110 4.91 7.75 -12.66
C GLN A 110 4.14 8.78 -13.50
N GLY A 111 2.94 9.14 -13.04
CA GLY A 111 2.03 10.03 -13.77
C GLY A 111 1.15 9.30 -14.79
N MET A 112 1.14 7.96 -14.81
CA MET A 112 0.10 7.21 -15.48
C MET A 112 -0.95 6.78 -14.45
N GLN A 113 -2.22 6.83 -14.84
CA GLN A 113 -3.32 6.32 -14.03
C GLN A 113 -4.24 5.46 -14.89
N PRO A 114 -4.83 4.37 -14.34
CA PRO A 114 -5.88 3.65 -15.03
C PRO A 114 -7.05 4.59 -15.32
N ALA A 115 -7.56 4.54 -16.55
CA ALA A 115 -8.63 5.43 -17.00
C ALA A 115 -9.80 4.68 -17.65
N GLY A 116 -9.85 3.36 -17.48
CA GLY A 116 -10.90 2.50 -18.00
C GLY A 116 -10.37 1.09 -18.29
N ALA A 117 -11.23 0.27 -18.89
CA ALA A 117 -10.83 -1.06 -19.34
C ALA A 117 -9.69 -0.95 -20.37
N ASN A 118 -8.58 -1.63 -20.08
CA ASN A 118 -7.42 -1.71 -20.97
C ASN A 118 -6.82 -0.34 -21.37
N ARG A 119 -7.04 0.72 -20.56
CA ARG A 119 -6.55 2.07 -20.87
C ARG A 119 -5.97 2.79 -19.67
N VAL A 120 -4.89 3.51 -19.92
CA VAL A 120 -4.25 4.39 -18.94
C VAL A 120 -4.17 5.80 -19.50
N LEU A 121 -4.40 6.77 -18.62
CA LEU A 121 -4.26 8.19 -18.87
C LEU A 121 -2.89 8.64 -18.33
N ASP A 122 -2.10 9.25 -19.20
CA ASP A 122 -0.94 10.03 -18.82
C ASP A 122 -1.42 11.38 -18.28
N THR A 123 -1.28 11.59 -16.98
CA THR A 123 -1.69 12.81 -16.30
C THR A 123 -0.78 14.00 -16.62
N LYS A 124 0.39 13.77 -17.21
CA LYS A 124 1.31 14.85 -17.64
C LYS A 124 0.93 15.38 -19.01
N THR A 125 0.62 14.48 -19.95
CA THR A 125 0.32 14.87 -21.34
C THR A 125 -1.17 14.86 -21.67
N GLY A 126 -2.03 14.32 -20.80
CA GLY A 126 -3.46 14.12 -21.06
C GLY A 126 -3.75 13.04 -22.12
N ARG A 127 -2.77 12.19 -22.45
CA ARG A 127 -2.90 11.20 -23.52
C ARG A 127 -3.30 9.85 -22.99
N TYR A 128 -4.10 9.12 -23.76
CA TYR A 128 -4.49 7.75 -23.43
C TYR A 128 -3.59 6.75 -24.13
N TYR A 129 -3.23 5.69 -23.41
CA TYR A 129 -2.46 4.57 -23.92
C TYR A 129 -3.22 3.26 -23.69
N ASP A 130 -3.04 2.33 -24.62
CA ASP A 130 -3.54 0.98 -24.48
C ASP A 130 -2.68 0.22 -23.48
N ALA A 131 -3.35 -0.49 -22.58
CA ALA A 131 -2.73 -1.24 -21.51
C ALA A 131 -3.43 -2.58 -21.30
N VAL A 132 -2.71 -3.56 -20.77
CA VAL A 132 -3.25 -4.87 -20.38
C VAL A 132 -3.22 -4.99 -18.86
N PRO A 133 -4.16 -5.73 -18.24
CA PRO A 133 -4.07 -6.06 -16.82
C PRO A 133 -2.76 -6.79 -16.51
N ALA A 134 -2.10 -6.40 -15.42
CA ALA A 134 -0.84 -6.95 -14.98
C ALA A 134 -0.83 -7.03 -13.45
N GLY A 135 -1.28 -8.16 -12.90
CA GLY A 135 -1.23 -8.46 -11.47
C GLY A 135 -1.96 -7.44 -10.59
N ASP A 136 -1.19 -6.50 -10.05
CA ASP A 136 -1.58 -5.42 -9.15
C ASP A 136 -1.96 -4.12 -9.87
N GLY A 137 -1.85 -4.09 -11.21
CA GLY A 137 -2.06 -2.87 -11.99
C GLY A 137 -2.28 -3.11 -13.48
N MET A 138 -1.86 -2.12 -14.27
CA MET A 138 -1.96 -2.12 -15.74
C MET A 138 -0.57 -2.02 -16.36
N ARG A 139 -0.35 -2.61 -17.54
CA ARG A 139 0.90 -2.52 -18.30
C ARG A 139 0.66 -1.93 -19.68
N VAL A 140 1.37 -0.86 -20.03
CA VAL A 140 1.28 -0.21 -21.34
C VAL A 140 1.87 -1.10 -22.43
N VAL A 141 1.16 -1.22 -23.56
CA VAL A 141 1.55 -2.12 -24.66
C VAL A 141 2.16 -1.40 -25.85
N ARG A 142 2.06 -0.07 -25.93
CA ARG A 142 2.53 0.72 -27.09
C ARG A 142 4.02 0.98 -27.06
#